data_AF-A0A9E1UBE0-F1
#
_entry.id   AF-A0A9E1UBE0-F1
#
_cell.length_a   1.000
_cell.length_b   1.000
_cell.length_c   1.000
_cell.angle_alpha   90.00
_cell.angle_beta   90.00
_cell.angle_gamma   90.00
#
_symmetry.space_group_name_H-M   'P 1'
#
loop_
_entity.id
_entity.type
_entity.pdbx_description
1 polymer ?
#
loop_
_entity_poly.entity_id
_entity_poly.type
_entity_poly.pdbx_seq_one_letter_code
_entity_poly.pdbx_strand_id
1 'polypeptide(L)'
;MWLFYAFLASIFAALVAIFGKLGLKTIDSTLATTIRGIIMAVFLVLVSLSMRKFDGFQFNNIQTKDWILITLSGIAGALSWLFYFIALKHGDASKVVAIDRLSIVFVVILAGIFLAEGFTWKSVSGAILMAGGAILISLK
;
A
#
# COMPACT_ATOMS: atom_id res chain seq x y z
N MET A 1 19.83 -2.66 -5.18
CA MET A 1 19.06 -3.69 -4.44
C MET A 1 17.61 -3.28 -4.20
N TRP A 2 17.31 -2.11 -3.62
CA TRP A 2 15.92 -1.66 -3.39
C TRP A 2 15.04 -1.60 -4.65
N LEU A 3 15.63 -1.20 -5.79
CA LEU A 3 14.91 -1.02 -7.05
C LEU A 3 14.35 -2.33 -7.62
N PHE A 4 15.06 -3.45 -7.41
CA PHE A 4 14.59 -4.78 -7.80
C PHE A 4 13.37 -5.21 -6.97
N TYR A 5 13.42 -5.02 -5.65
CA TYR A 5 12.29 -5.32 -4.77
C TYR A 5 11.08 -4.41 -5.05
N ALA A 6 11.31 -3.13 -5.36
CA ALA A 6 10.25 -2.20 -5.74
C ALA A 6 9.57 -2.60 -7.06
N PHE A 7 10.37 -3.04 -8.05
CA PHE A 7 9.83 -3.55 -9.31
C PHE A 7 8.99 -4.81 -9.09
N LEU A 8 9.49 -5.76 -8.30
CA LEU A 8 8.75 -6.97 -7.96
C LEU A 8 7.45 -6.64 -7.20
N ALA A 9 7.48 -5.69 -6.26
CA ALA A 9 6.30 -5.19 -5.57
C ALA A 9 5.27 -4.59 -6.53
N SER A 10 5.70 -3.92 -7.60
CA SER A 10 4.78 -3.36 -8.61
C SER A 10 4.02 -4.45 -9.38
N ILE A 11 4.67 -5.59 -9.66
CA ILE A 11 4.04 -6.74 -10.32
C ILE A 11 2.98 -7.35 -9.40
N PHE A 12 3.32 -7.58 -8.13
CA PHE A 12 2.35 -8.11 -7.16
C PHE A 12 1.19 -7.13 -6.91
N ALA A 13 1.45 -5.82 -6.88
CA ALA A 13 0.39 -4.82 -6.78
C ALA A 13 -0.59 -4.87 -7.97
N ALA A 14 -0.08 -5.10 -9.19
CA ALA A 14 -0.93 -5.30 -10.37
C ALA A 14 -1.78 -6.58 -10.24
N LEU A 15 -1.21 -7.69 -9.77
CA LEU A 15 -1.96 -8.93 -9.52
C LEU A 15 -3.05 -8.74 -8.47
N VAL A 16 -2.76 -8.01 -7.38
CA VAL A 16 -3.73 -7.67 -6.34
C VAL A 16 -4.91 -6.89 -6.91
N ALA A 17 -4.66 -5.93 -7.80
CA ALA A 17 -5.71 -5.17 -8.47
C ALA A 17 -6.60 -6.06 -9.36
N ILE A 18 -5.99 -6.92 -10.19
CA ILE A 18 -6.75 -7.80 -11.10
C ILE A 18 -7.53 -8.86 -10.35
N PHE A 19 -6.89 -9.62 -9.45
CA PHE A 19 -7.57 -10.63 -8.64
C PHE A 19 -8.58 -10.02 -7.68
N GLY A 20 -8.28 -8.84 -7.13
CA GLY A 20 -9.23 -8.07 -6.33
C GLY A 20 -10.49 -7.74 -7.11
N LYS A 21 -10.36 -7.18 -8.31
CA LYS A 21 -11.54 -6.85 -9.13
C LYS A 21 -12.34 -8.09 -9.55
N LEU A 22 -11.66 -9.20 -9.86
CA LEU A 22 -12.32 -10.46 -10.19
C LEU A 22 -13.07 -11.07 -9.00
N GLY A 23 -12.49 -11.04 -7.80
CA GLY A 23 -13.07 -11.59 -6.58
C GLY A 23 -14.20 -10.76 -5.97
N LEU A 24 -14.30 -9.48 -6.32
CA LEU A 24 -15.32 -8.55 -5.83
C LEU A 24 -16.67 -8.64 -6.57
N LYS A 25 -16.76 -9.45 -7.64
CA LYS A 25 -17.98 -9.56 -8.47
C LYS A 25 -19.20 -10.10 -7.73
N THR A 26 -18.98 -11.02 -6.78
CA THR A 26 -20.06 -11.76 -6.10
C THR A 26 -20.15 -11.47 -4.60
N ILE A 27 -19.16 -10.80 -4.02
CA ILE A 27 -19.02 -10.61 -2.56
C ILE A 27 -18.99 -9.11 -2.22
N ASP A 28 -19.44 -8.76 -1.02
CA ASP A 28 -19.22 -7.41 -0.48
C ASP A 28 -17.73 -7.05 -0.40
N SER A 29 -17.39 -5.79 -0.69
CA SER A 29 -16.01 -5.33 -0.71
C SER A 29 -15.36 -5.31 0.68
N THR A 30 -16.14 -5.06 1.72
CA THR A 30 -15.65 -5.05 3.10
C THR A 30 -15.36 -6.49 3.53
N LEU A 31 -16.29 -7.42 3.29
CA LEU A 31 -16.09 -8.85 3.60
C LEU A 31 -14.89 -9.44 2.86
N ALA A 32 -14.76 -9.16 1.55
CA ALA A 32 -13.62 -9.63 0.76
C ALA A 32 -12.28 -9.07 1.28
N THR A 33 -12.27 -7.81 1.74
CA THR A 33 -11.08 -7.17 2.32
C THR A 33 -10.72 -7.75 3.68
N THR A 34 -11.71 -8.06 4.52
CA THR A 34 -11.51 -8.76 5.80
C THR A 34 -10.88 -10.13 5.60
N ILE A 35 -11.43 -10.94 4.69
CA ILE A 35 -10.88 -12.27 4.35
C ILE A 35 -9.44 -12.13 3.86
N ARG A 36 -9.16 -11.15 2.98
CA ARG A 36 -7.80 -10.88 2.49
C ARG A 36 -6.86 -10.50 3.64
N GLY A 37 -7.31 -9.70 4.60
CA GLY A 37 -6.55 -9.34 5.79
C GLY A 37 -6.14 -10.55 6.62
N ILE A 38 -7.07 -11.49 6.84
CA ILE A 38 -6.79 -12.74 7.57
C ILE A 38 -5.76 -13.60 6.81
N ILE A 39 -5.96 -13.80 5.51
CA ILE A 39 -5.02 -14.57 4.67
C ILE A 39 -3.62 -13.94 4.71
N MET A 40 -3.53 -12.61 4.61
CA MET A 40 -2.27 -11.89 4.66
C MET A 40 -1.59 -12.02 6.02
N ALA A 41 -2.35 -11.93 7.11
CA ALA A 41 -1.82 -12.11 8.47
C ALA A 41 -1.24 -13.52 8.66
N VAL A 42 -1.98 -14.56 8.26
CA VAL A 42 -1.51 -15.95 8.35
C VAL A 42 -0.25 -16.15 7.50
N PHE A 43 -0.23 -15.64 6.26
CA PHE A 43 0.92 -15.74 5.38
C PHE A 43 2.18 -15.07 5.98
N LEU A 44 2.05 -13.85 6.52
CA LEU A 44 3.16 -13.14 7.14
C LEU A 44 3.68 -13.85 8.40
N VAL A 45 2.80 -14.41 9.22
CA VAL A 45 3.20 -15.20 10.39
C VAL A 45 4.01 -16.43 9.98
N LEU A 46 3.55 -17.18 8.97
CA LEU A 46 4.25 -18.36 8.47
C LEU A 46 5.64 -18.01 7.92
N VAL A 47 5.76 -16.93 7.15
CA VAL A 47 7.06 -16.46 6.64
C VAL A 47 7.99 -16.04 7.77
N SER A 48 7.50 -15.29 8.77
CA SER A 48 8.31 -14.87 9.92
C SER A 48 8.80 -16.05 10.75
N LEU A 49 7.97 -17.09 10.90
CA LEU A 49 8.35 -18.35 11.56
C LEU A 49 9.41 -19.11 10.75
N SER A 50 9.21 -19.26 9.44
CA SER A 50 10.16 -19.94 8.55
C SER A 50 11.54 -19.26 8.52
N MET A 51 11.56 -17.93 8.56
CA MET A 51 12.78 -17.13 8.64
C MET A 51 13.37 -17.02 10.05
N ARG A 52 12.78 -17.70 11.05
CA ARG A 52 13.20 -17.68 12.46
C ARG A 52 13.32 -16.27 13.04
N LYS A 53 12.49 -15.34 12.57
CA LYS A 53 12.53 -13.93 13.02
C LYS A 53 12.06 -13.73 14.47
N PHE A 54 11.45 -14.76 15.04
CA PHE A 54 11.05 -14.81 16.44
C PHE A 54 12.13 -15.38 17.38
N ASP A 55 13.18 -16.03 16.84
CA ASP A 55 14.29 -16.54 17.66
C ASP A 55 15.08 -15.34 18.22
N GLY A 56 14.99 -15.13 19.54
CA GLY A 56 15.63 -13.99 20.23
C GLY A 56 14.84 -12.68 20.23
N PHE A 57 13.59 -12.69 19.75
CA PHE A 57 12.75 -11.49 19.73
C PHE A 57 12.26 -11.13 21.14
N GLN A 58 12.88 -10.11 21.75
CA GLN A 58 12.43 -9.58 23.03
C GLN A 58 11.43 -8.45 22.79
N PHE A 59 10.17 -8.67 23.18
CA PHE A 59 9.10 -7.65 23.12
C PHE A 59 9.47 -6.36 23.87
N ASN A 60 10.41 -6.44 24.81
CA ASN A 60 10.90 -5.31 25.61
C ASN A 60 11.88 -4.39 24.85
N ASN A 61 12.35 -4.78 23.66
CA ASN A 61 13.28 -3.99 22.85
C ASN A 61 12.58 -3.00 21.90
N ILE A 62 11.25 -3.09 21.78
CA ILE A 62 10.46 -2.16 20.97
C ILE A 62 10.07 -0.97 21.83
N GLN A 63 10.46 0.24 21.42
CA GLN A 63 10.09 1.44 22.17
C GLN A 63 8.57 1.67 22.06
N THR A 64 7.96 2.30 23.08
CA THR A 64 6.53 2.65 23.04
C THR A 64 6.16 3.49 21.81
N LYS A 65 7.09 4.33 21.33
CA LYS A 65 6.93 5.11 20.10
C LYS A 65 6.79 4.23 18.86
N ASP A 66 7.58 3.17 18.76
CA ASP A 66 7.54 2.26 17.62
C ASP A 66 6.20 1.50 17.59
N TRP A 67 5.69 1.08 18.75
CA TRP A 67 4.36 0.48 18.86
C TRP A 67 3.26 1.40 18.33
N ILE A 68 3.27 2.68 18.75
CA ILE A 68 2.29 3.66 18.28
C ILE A 68 2.38 3.84 16.76
N LEU A 69 3.58 3.99 16.21
CA LEU A 69 3.80 4.16 14.77
C LEU A 69 3.38 2.92 13.97
N ILE A 70 3.68 1.71 14.47
CA ILE A 70 3.29 0.45 13.85
C ILE A 70 1.76 0.30 13.85
N THR A 71 1.10 0.59 14.98
CA THR A 71 -0.36 0.54 15.06
C THR A 71 -1.01 1.56 14.13
N LEU A 72 -0.51 2.80 14.12
CA LEU A 72 -1.04 3.86 13.26
C LEU A 72 -0.86 3.52 11.77
N SER A 73 0.31 2.99 11.40
CA SER A 73 0.60 2.48 10.05
C SER A 73 -0.34 1.33 9.65
N GLY A 74 -0.58 0.38 10.57
CA GLY A 74 -1.50 -0.73 10.35
C GLY A 74 -2.94 -0.26 10.10
N ILE A 75 -3.43 0.69 10.90
CA ILE A 75 -4.76 1.30 10.72
C ILE A 75 -4.84 2.05 9.38
N ALA A 76 -3.82 2.85 9.05
CA ALA A 76 -3.76 3.58 7.78
C ALA A 76 -3.75 2.63 6.57
N GLY A 77 -3.00 1.52 6.64
CA GLY A 77 -2.97 0.48 5.61
C GLY A 77 -4.33 -0.22 5.44
N ALA A 78 -4.99 -0.56 6.55
CA ALA A 78 -6.31 -1.18 6.52
C ALA A 78 -7.38 -0.24 5.91
N LEU A 79 -7.38 1.04 6.30
CA LEU A 79 -8.26 2.06 5.73
C LEU A 79 -8.00 2.26 4.24
N SER A 80 -6.74 2.38 3.84
CA SER A 80 -6.34 2.51 2.43
C SER A 80 -6.90 1.36 1.60
N TRP A 81 -6.73 0.11 2.06
CA TRP A 81 -7.25 -1.06 1.36
C TRP A 81 -8.78 -1.09 1.32
N LEU A 82 -9.45 -0.74 2.42
CA LEU A 82 -10.91 -0.69 2.47
C LEU A 82 -11.46 0.26 1.40
N PHE A 83 -10.96 1.50 1.33
CA PHE A 83 -11.40 2.46 0.32
C PHE A 83 -10.97 2.06 -1.10
N TYR A 84 -9.75 1.53 -1.27
CA TYR A 84 -9.24 1.06 -2.56
C TYR A 84 -10.13 -0.03 -3.15
N PHE A 85 -10.52 -1.05 -2.38
CA PHE A 85 -11.35 -2.14 -2.89
C PHE A 85 -12.82 -1.75 -3.08
N ILE A 86 -13.34 -0.80 -2.30
CA ILE A 86 -14.65 -0.18 -2.57
C ILE A 86 -14.60 0.54 -3.92
N ALA A 87 -13.57 1.35 -4.18
CA ALA A 87 -13.40 2.04 -5.46
C ALA A 87 -13.22 1.05 -6.62
N LEU A 88 -12.42 -0.01 -6.41
CA LEU A 88 -12.16 -1.04 -7.42
C LEU A 88 -13.40 -1.85 -7.81
N LYS A 89 -14.36 -2.00 -6.87
CA LYS A 89 -15.64 -2.65 -7.13
C LYS A 89 -16.52 -1.83 -8.09
N HIS A 90 -16.51 -0.51 -7.96
CA HIS A 90 -17.39 0.40 -8.71
C HIS A 90 -16.73 1.04 -9.94
N GLY A 91 -15.39 1.08 -10.00
CA GLY A 91 -14.61 1.73 -11.05
C GLY A 91 -13.74 0.77 -11.84
N ASP A 92 -13.15 1.26 -12.94
CA ASP A 92 -12.20 0.49 -13.75
C ASP A 92 -10.88 0.26 -13.04
N ALA A 93 -10.33 -0.95 -13.14
CA ALA A 93 -9.07 -1.29 -12.47
C ALA A 93 -7.95 -0.34 -12.87
N SER A 94 -7.84 -0.02 -14.16
CA SER A 94 -6.83 0.91 -14.67
C SER A 94 -7.00 2.33 -14.10
N LYS A 95 -8.23 2.82 -13.96
CA LYS A 95 -8.51 4.16 -13.40
C LYS A 95 -8.24 4.21 -11.90
N VAL A 96 -8.72 3.20 -11.15
CA VAL A 96 -8.53 3.13 -9.70
C VAL A 96 -7.06 2.96 -9.34
N VAL A 97 -6.32 2.11 -10.07
CA VAL A 97 -4.87 1.96 -9.89
C VAL A 97 -4.13 3.25 -10.25
N ALA A 98 -4.52 3.95 -11.32
CA ALA A 98 -3.92 5.24 -11.66
C ALA A 98 -4.11 6.27 -10.52
N ILE A 99 -5.32 6.37 -9.97
CA ILE A 99 -5.60 7.27 -8.84
C ILE A 99 -4.84 6.84 -7.58
N ASP A 100 -4.72 5.54 -7.28
CA ASP A 100 -3.91 5.04 -6.16
C ASP A 100 -2.44 5.49 -6.25
N ARG A 101 -1.88 5.59 -7.47
CA ARG A 101 -0.52 6.09 -7.70
C ARG A 101 -0.34 7.59 -7.43
N LEU A 102 -1.42 8.38 -7.33
CA LEU A 102 -1.34 9.77 -6.83
C LEU A 102 -0.90 9.86 -5.37
N SER A 103 -0.90 8.73 -4.63
CA SER A 103 -0.32 8.66 -3.27
C SER A 103 1.11 9.20 -3.21
N ILE A 104 1.87 9.15 -4.32
CA ILE A 104 3.22 9.74 -4.38
C ILE A 104 3.24 11.24 -4.05
N VAL A 105 2.20 11.99 -4.42
CA VAL A 105 2.11 13.42 -4.11
C VAL A 105 1.98 13.62 -2.60
N PHE A 106 1.12 12.84 -1.96
CA PHE A 106 0.95 12.87 -0.51
C PHE A 106 2.21 12.39 0.21
N VAL A 107 2.87 11.34 -0.29
CA VAL A 107 4.12 10.82 0.28
C VAL A 107 5.23 11.88 0.23
N VAL A 108 5.39 12.59 -0.89
CA VAL A 108 6.41 13.66 -1.01
C VAL A 108 6.14 14.78 0.00
N ILE A 109 4.88 15.22 0.14
CA ILE A 109 4.50 16.26 1.12
C ILE A 109 4.76 15.77 2.55
N LEU A 110 4.28 14.57 2.90
CA LEU A 110 4.42 13.99 4.23
C LEU A 110 5.89 13.69 4.57
N ALA A 111 6.70 13.25 3.61
CA ALA A 111 8.14 13.02 3.79
C ALA A 111 8.89 14.33 4.11
N GLY A 112 8.53 15.43 3.46
CA GLY A 112 9.09 16.74 3.81
C GLY A 112 8.69 17.21 5.22
N ILE A 113 7.46 16.92 5.66
CA ILE A 113 6.96 17.34 6.99
C ILE A 113 7.53 16.47 8.11
N PHE A 114 7.44 15.14 7.96
CA PHE A 114 7.72 14.19 9.04
C PHE A 114 9.13 13.61 9.00
N LEU A 115 9.74 13.46 7.82
CA LEU A 115 11.08 12.88 7.66
C LEU A 115 12.14 13.96 7.37
N ALA A 116 11.74 15.22 7.20
CA ALA A 116 12.61 16.33 6.79
C ALA A 116 13.43 16.04 5.53
N GLU A 117 12.90 15.19 4.63
CA GLU A 117 13.55 14.89 3.36
C GLU A 117 13.55 16.15 2.47
N GLY A 118 14.73 16.51 1.95
CA GLY A 118 14.89 17.68 1.10
C GLY A 118 14.13 17.53 -0.23
N PHE A 119 13.28 18.50 -0.55
CA PHE A 119 12.60 18.56 -1.83
C PHE A 119 13.59 18.88 -2.94
N THR A 120 13.94 17.88 -3.76
CA THR A 120 14.68 18.14 -5.00
C THR A 120 13.70 18.52 -6.11
N TRP A 121 14.10 19.45 -6.97
CA TRP A 121 13.29 19.85 -8.14
C TRP A 121 12.95 18.66 -9.06
N LYS A 122 13.82 17.65 -9.08
CA LYS A 122 13.61 16.38 -9.80
C LYS A 122 12.48 15.53 -9.19
N SER A 123 12.40 15.45 -7.86
CA SER A 123 11.34 14.72 -7.17
C SER A 123 9.97 15.36 -7.40
N VAL A 124 9.90 16.70 -7.28
CA VAL A 124 8.66 17.46 -7.48
C VAL A 124 8.16 17.35 -8.93
N SER A 125 9.04 17.55 -9.91
CA SER A 125 8.67 17.42 -11.33
C SER A 125 8.25 15.98 -11.69
N GLY A 126 8.93 14.97 -11.15
CA GLY A 126 8.53 13.57 -11.31
C GLY A 126 7.17 13.27 -10.71
N ALA A 127 6.88 13.77 -9.51
CA ALA A 127 5.57 13.64 -8.86
C ALA A 127 4.45 14.30 -9.68
N ILE A 128 4.70 15.50 -10.23
CA ILE A 128 3.75 16.20 -11.10
C ILE A 128 3.49 15.39 -12.38
N LEU A 129 4.52 14.84 -13.01
CA LEU A 129 4.37 14.01 -14.21
C LEU A 129 3.58 12.73 -13.93
N MET A 130 3.86 12.04 -12.82
CA MET A 130 3.09 10.87 -12.41
C MET A 130 1.63 11.23 -12.12
N ALA A 131 1.40 12.35 -11.44
CA ALA A 131 0.06 12.83 -11.15
C ALA A 131 -0.71 13.19 -12.43
N GLY A 132 -0.07 13.91 -13.35
CA GLY A 132 -0.64 14.24 -14.66
C GLY A 132 -0.99 13.00 -15.47
N GLY A 133 -0.09 12.01 -15.51
CA GLY A 133 -0.34 10.73 -16.18
C GLY A 133 -1.50 9.95 -15.56
N ALA A 134 -1.58 9.91 -14.22
CA ALA A 134 -2.68 9.27 -13.51
C ALA A 134 -4.03 9.95 -13.81
N ILE A 135 -4.07 11.28 -13.80
CA ILE A 135 -5.26 12.07 -14.13
C ILE A 135 -5.69 11.83 -15.58
N LEU A 136 -4.75 11.81 -16.52
CA LEU A 136 -5.02 11.55 -17.94
C LEU A 136 -5.61 10.16 -18.19
N ILE A 137 -5.12 9.13 -17.47
CA ILE A 137 -5.68 7.77 -17.54
C ILE A 137 -7.08 7.71 -16.91
N SER A 138 -7.32 8.51 -15.86
CA SER A 138 -8.61 8.57 -15.18
C SER A 138 -9.67 9.35 -15.96
N LEU A 139 -9.25 10.39 -16.70
CA LEU A 139 -10.07 11.20 -17.60
C LEU A 139 -10.47 10.40 -18.84
N LYS A 140 -11.63 9.73 -18.73
CA LYS A 140 -12.44 9.29 -19.86
C LYS A 140 -13.89 9.16 -19.43
#